data_AF-A0A434SJ36-F1
#
_entry.id   AF-A0A434SJ36-F1
#
_cell.length_a   1.000
_cell.length_b   1.000
_cell.length_c   1.000
_cell.angle_alpha   90.00
_cell.angle_beta   90.00
_cell.angle_gamma   90.00
#
_symmetry.space_group_name_H-M   'P 1'
#
loop_
_entity.id
_entity.type
_entity.pdbx_description
1 polymer ?
#
loop_
_entity_poly.entity_id
_entity_poly.type
_entity_poly.pdbx_seq_one_letter_code
_entity_poly.pdbx_strand_id
1 'polypeptide(L)' 'MSTRGINFLDRWMADHLPNAITDDTMAILYLVEEALEAAEREGIRPEEITDEVGSLFEVILDAMQNREGGLAA' A
#
# COMPACT_ATOMS: atom_id res chain seq x y z
N MET A 1 -3.30 -3.79 11.98
CA MET A 1 -4.35 -3.76 10.97
C MET A 1 -5.32 -4.91 11.23
N SER A 2 -6.57 -4.78 10.76
CA SER A 2 -7.48 -5.92 10.77
C SER A 2 -7.09 -6.95 9.71
N THR A 3 -7.51 -8.21 9.86
CA THR A 3 -7.31 -9.25 8.83
C THR A 3 -7.88 -8.84 7.46
N ARG A 4 -9.03 -8.16 7.45
CA ARG A 4 -9.65 -7.67 6.21
C ARG A 4 -8.80 -6.59 5.54
N GLY A 5 -8.31 -5.63 6.33
CA GLY A 5 -7.43 -4.56 5.86
C GLY A 5 -6.12 -5.08 5.30
N ILE A 6 -5.49 -6.06 5.97
CA ILE A 6 -4.26 -6.71 5.49
C ILE A 6 -4.49 -7.38 4.13
N ASN A 7 -5.54 -8.19 4.02
CA ASN A 7 -5.85 -8.91 2.78
C ASN A 7 -6.18 -7.98 1.61
N PHE A 8 -6.85 -6.86 1.89
CA PHE A 8 -7.09 -5.82 0.90
C PHE A 8 -5.79 -5.17 0.45
N LEU A 9 -4.99 -4.69 1.39
CA LEU A 9 -3.78 -3.92 1.08
C LEU A 9 -2.75 -4.77 0.34
N ASP A 10 -2.59 -6.04 0.70
CA ASP A 10 -1.70 -6.98 0.00
C ASP A 10 -2.06 -7.13 -1.48
N ARG A 11 -3.36 -7.34 -1.78
CA ARG A 11 -3.86 -7.43 -3.16
C ARG A 11 -3.75 -6.11 -3.90
N TRP A 12 -4.18 -5.02 -3.24
CA TRP A 12 -4.13 -3.68 -3.82
C TRP A 12 -2.70 -3.32 -4.22
N MET A 13 -1.71 -3.58 -3.35
CA MET A 13 -0.31 -3.31 -3.63
C MET A 13 0.24 -4.15 -4.79
N ALA A 14 -0.11 -5.44 -4.86
CA ALA A 14 0.30 -6.30 -5.96
C ALA A 14 -0.20 -5.79 -7.33
N ASP A 15 -1.41 -5.21 -7.36
CA ASP A 15 -2.05 -4.73 -8.58
C ASP A 15 -1.64 -3.28 -8.96
N HIS A 16 -1.38 -2.41 -7.97
CA HIS A 16 -1.25 -0.95 -8.19
C HIS A 16 0.17 -0.41 -8.01
N LEU A 17 1.02 -1.05 -7.18
CA LEU A 17 2.37 -0.53 -7.00
C LEU A 17 3.15 -0.65 -8.30
N PRO A 18 3.82 0.41 -8.78
CA PRO A 18 4.57 0.36 -10.02
C PRO A 18 5.79 -0.55 -9.88
N ASN A 19 6.20 -1.23 -10.95
CA ASN A 19 7.41 -2.06 -10.97
C ASN A 19 8.69 -1.24 -11.08
N ALA A 20 8.92 -0.41 -10.07
CA ALA A 20 10.08 0.43 -9.92
C ALA A 20 10.37 0.62 -8.42
N ILE A 21 11.63 0.86 -8.09
CA ILE A 21 12.00 1.38 -6.78
C ILE A 21 11.85 2.90 -6.85
N THR A 22 11.13 3.50 -5.90
CA THR A 22 10.97 4.96 -5.78
C THR A 22 10.96 5.38 -4.32
N ASP A 23 11.57 6.52 -4.03
CA ASP A 23 11.52 7.24 -2.76
C ASP A 23 10.82 8.61 -2.91
N ASP A 24 10.20 8.86 -4.07
CA ASP A 24 9.45 10.09 -4.32
C ASP A 24 8.24 10.17 -3.38
N THR A 25 8.36 11.04 -2.39
CA THR A 25 7.34 11.26 -1.37
C THR A 25 5.98 11.63 -1.96
N MET A 26 5.93 12.42 -3.05
CA MET A 26 4.66 12.82 -3.66
C MET A 26 3.99 11.64 -4.37
N ALA A 27 4.77 10.79 -5.04
CA ALA A 27 4.24 9.58 -5.65
C ALA A 27 3.68 8.61 -4.59
N ILE A 28 4.37 8.48 -3.46
CA ILE A 28 3.92 7.61 -2.36
C ILE A 28 2.66 8.17 -1.69
N LEU A 29 2.57 9.49 -1.47
CA LEU A 29 1.35 10.10 -0.92
C LEU A 29 0.14 9.88 -1.84
N TYR A 30 0.32 9.95 -3.15
CA TYR A 30 -0.74 9.64 -4.11
C TYR A 30 -1.22 8.18 -3.98
N LEU A 31 -0.30 7.23 -3.86
CA LEU A 31 -0.63 5.81 -3.65
C LEU A 31 -1.35 5.58 -2.31
N VAL A 32 -0.98 6.31 -1.25
CA VAL A 32 -1.69 6.27 0.04
C VAL A 32 -3.14 6.74 -0.11
N GLU A 33 -3.37 7.87 -0.79
CA GLU A 33 -4.71 8.39 -1.04
C GLU A 33 -5.54 7.40 -1.88
N GLU A 34 -4.96 6.86 -2.95
CA GLU A 34 -5.63 5.89 -3.81
C GLU A 34 -6.00 4.59 -3.06
N ALA A 35 -5.10 4.07 -2.22
CA ALA A 35 -5.37 2.89 -1.39
C ALA A 35 -6.52 3.12 -0.39
N LEU A 36 -6.58 4.32 0.22
CA LEU A 36 -7.65 4.69 1.14
C LEU A 36 -9.00 4.79 0.42
N GLU A 37 -9.04 5.47 -0.74
CA GLU A 37 -10.26 5.58 -1.55
C GLU A 37 -10.75 4.22 -2.05
N ALA A 38 -9.84 3.33 -2.46
CA ALA A 38 -10.17 1.97 -2.87
C ALA A 38 -10.72 1.14 -1.70
N ALA A 39 -10.13 1.25 -0.50
CA ALA A 39 -10.60 0.58 0.71
C ALA A 39 -12.02 1.03 1.07
N GLU A 40 -12.30 2.34 1.03
CA GLU A 40 -13.62 2.89 1.30
C GLU A 40 -14.67 2.36 0.31
N ARG A 41 -14.32 2.24 -0.98
CA ARG A 41 -15.19 1.65 -2.01
C ARG A 41 -15.52 0.18 -1.74
N GLU A 42 -14.64 -0.55 -1.06
CA GLU A 42 -14.87 -1.94 -0.63
C GLU A 42 -15.52 -2.05 0.76
N GLY A 43 -15.89 -0.92 1.38
CA GLY A 43 -16.49 -0.90 2.72
C GLY A 43 -15.51 -1.28 3.82
N ILE A 44 -14.21 -1.07 3.57
CA ILE A 44 -13.13 -1.20 4.55
C ILE A 44 -12.87 0.19 5.10
N ARG A 45 -12.99 0.34 6.41
CA ARG A 45 -12.76 1.65 7.04
C ARG A 45 -11.26 1.95 7.10
N PRO A 46 -10.83 3.22 7.06
CA PRO A 46 -9.41 3.58 7.16
C PRO A 46 -8.70 3.00 8.39
N GLU A 47 -9.39 2.87 9.52
CA GLU A 47 -8.80 2.30 10.74
C GLU A 47 -8.42 0.82 10.54
N GLU A 48 -9.13 0.09 9.68
CA GLU A 48 -8.82 -1.32 9.42
C GLU A 48 -7.49 -1.54 8.69
N ILE A 49 -7.00 -0.52 7.97
CA ILE A 49 -5.75 -0.52 7.19
C ILE A 49 -4.64 0.34 7.82
N THR A 50 -4.96 1.21 8.77
CA THR A 50 -3.98 2.09 9.44
C THR A 50 -3.72 1.73 10.90
N ASP A 51 -4.66 1.07 11.58
CA ASP A 51 -4.46 0.64 12.96
C ASP A 51 -3.26 -0.32 13.06
N GLU A 52 -2.50 -0.22 14.15
CA GLU A 52 -1.29 -0.99 14.49
C GLU A 52 -0.03 -0.71 13.66
N VAL A 53 -0.12 -0.24 12.41
CA VAL A 53 1.06 0.13 11.60
C VAL A 53 1.48 1.58 11.76
N GLY A 54 0.64 2.42 12.36
CA GLY A 54 0.93 3.84 12.65
C GLY A 54 0.90 4.74 11.41
N SER A 55 1.41 4.28 10.26
CA SER A 55 1.44 5.03 9.01
C SER A 55 1.38 4.13 7.78
N LEU A 56 0.31 4.26 6.98
CA LEU A 56 0.20 3.58 5.68
C LEU A 56 1.27 4.06 4.69
N PHE A 57 1.74 5.30 4.83
CA PHE A 57 2.85 5.84 4.04
C PHE A 57 4.12 5.00 4.22
N GLU A 58 4.49 4.67 5.46
CA GLU A 58 5.70 3.87 5.73
C GLU A 58 5.57 2.46 5.18
N VAL A 59 4.36 1.87 5.24
CA VAL A 59 4.10 0.54 4.67
C VAL A 59 4.28 0.56 3.15
N ILE A 60 3.75 1.56 2.45
CA ILE A 60 3.88 1.68 1.00
C ILE A 60 5.32 2.05 0.61
N LEU A 61 5.99 2.93 1.37
CA LEU A 61 7.40 3.25 1.17
C LEU A 61 8.28 1.99 1.29
N ASP A 62 8.11 1.21 2.35
CA ASP A 62 8.84 -0.04 2.56
C ASP A 62 8.57 -1.04 1.43
N ALA A 63 7.31 -1.19 1.00
CA ALA A 63 6.96 -2.05 -0.13
C ALA A 63 7.59 -1.60 -1.45
N MET A 64 7.71 -0.29 -1.69
CA MET A 64 8.37 0.27 -2.87
C MET A 64 9.89 0.15 -2.82
N GLN A 65 10.50 0.25 -1.64
CA GLN A 65 11.95 0.11 -1.44
C GLN A 65 12.41 -1.35 -1.46
N ASN A 66 11.58 -2.26 -0.95
CA ASN A 66 11.82 -3.70 -0.93
C ASN A 66 11.08 -4.45 -2.04
N ARG A 67 10.62 -3.73 -3.07
CA ARG A 67 10.07 -4.34 -4.27
C ARG A 67 11.22 -5.12 -4.89
N GLU A 68 11.33 -6.42 -4.56
CA GLU A 68 12.35 -7.29 -5.11
C GLU A 68 12.31 -7.08 -6.62
N GLY A 69 13.38 -6.47 -7.13
CA GLY A 69 13.48 -6.13 -8.54
C GLY A 69 13.16 -7.40 -9.29
N GLY A 70 12.14 -7.34 -10.15
CA GLY A 70 11.73 -8.45 -11.00
C GLY A 70 12.85 -8.84 -11.94
N LEU A 71 13.88 -9.49 -11.41
CA LEU A 71 14.75 -10.42 -12.11
C LEU A 71 14.10 -11.78 -11.93
N ALA A 72 13.01 -11.97 -12.68
CA ALA A 72 12.77 -13.31 -13.19
C ALA A 72 13.99 -13.67 -14.05
N ALA A 73 14.63 -14.78 -13.69
CA ALA A 73 15.76 -15.39 -14.37
C ALA A 73 15.46 -15.78 -15.82
#